data_AF-A0A7W4EGV7-F1
#
_entry.id   AF-A0A7W4EGV7-F1
#
_cell.length_a   1.000
_cell.length_b   1.000
_cell.length_c   1.000
_cell.angle_alpha   90.00
_cell.angle_beta   90.00
_cell.angle_gamma   90.00
#
_symmetry.space_group_name_H-M   'P 1'
#
loop_
_entity.id
_entity.type
_entity.pdbx_description
1 polymer ?
#
loop_
_entity_poly.entity_id
_entity_poly.type
_entity_poly.pdbx_seq_one_letter_code
_entity_poly.pdbx_strand_id
1 'polypeptide(L)' 'MKKYWEKGISFEEYFKKTEEIVNKDEEKLTSAEKEMLEYYKLGVQRMSRMMKV' A
#
# COMPACT_ATOMS: atom_id res chain seq x y z
N MET A 1 11.80 21.67 3.40
CA MET A 1 12.40 20.41 3.90
C MET A 1 11.71 19.88 5.15
N LYS A 2 11.62 20.60 6.28
CA LYS A 2 11.03 20.07 7.54
C LYS A 2 9.59 19.52 7.42
N LYS A 3 8.68 20.24 6.74
CA LYS A 3 7.26 19.85 6.62
C LYS A 3 6.96 18.58 5.79
N TYR A 4 7.89 18.11 4.97
CA TYR A 4 7.66 16.92 4.13
C TYR A 4 7.82 15.62 4.93
N TRP A 5 8.76 15.60 5.86
CA TRP A 5 9.01 14.45 6.74
C TRP A 5 7.94 14.29 7.82
N GLU A 6 7.23 15.37 8.18
CA GLU A 6 6.08 15.33 9.08
C GLU A 6 4.87 14.58 8.49
N LYS A 7 4.82 14.41 7.16
CA LYS A 7 3.81 13.58 6.46
C LYS A 7 4.31 12.18 6.14
N GLY A 8 5.54 11.84 6.55
CA GLY A 8 6.06 10.50 6.41
C GLY A 8 5.23 9.53 7.24
N ILE A 9 4.84 8.42 6.64
CA ILE A 9 4.21 7.29 7.34
C ILE A 9 5.25 6.22 7.60
N SER A 10 5.06 5.42 8.64
CA SER A 10 5.96 4.28 8.89
C SER A 10 5.80 3.23 7.79
N PHE A 11 6.79 2.35 7.67
CA PHE A 11 6.69 1.19 6.77
C PHE A 11 5.47 0.33 7.07
N GLU A 12 5.18 0.08 8.35
CA GLU A 12 4.04 -0.73 8.79
C GLU A 12 2.71 -0.06 8.41
N GLU A 13 2.63 1.26 8.56
CA GLU A 13 1.42 2.01 8.19
C GLU A 13 1.20 2.01 6.67
N TYR A 14 2.28 2.17 5.88
CA TYR A 14 2.21 2.02 4.43
C TYR A 14 1.77 0.61 4.04
N PHE A 15 2.40 -0.41 4.62
CA PHE A 15 2.11 -1.80 4.30
C PHE A 15 0.64 -2.15 4.62
N LYS A 16 0.16 -1.76 5.79
CA LYS A 16 -1.23 -1.97 6.22
C LYS A 16 -2.22 -1.29 5.27
N LYS A 17 -2.00 -0.01 4.91
CA LYS A 17 -2.85 0.71 3.94
C LYS A 17 -2.87 0.02 2.58
N THR A 18 -1.72 -0.50 2.16
CA THR A 18 -1.60 -1.19 0.87
C THR A 18 -2.35 -2.54 0.89
N GLU A 19 -2.25 -3.30 1.98
CA GLU A 19 -3.04 -4.53 2.17
C GLU A 19 -4.54 -4.24 2.21
N GLU A 20 -4.96 -3.16 2.86
CA GLU A 20 -6.37 -2.74 2.87
C GLU A 20 -6.88 -2.45 1.46
N ILE A 21 -6.09 -1.79 0.61
CA ILE A 21 -6.45 -1.52 -0.80
C ILE A 21 -6.55 -2.82 -1.59
N VAL A 22 -5.60 -3.75 -1.42
CA VAL A 22 -5.58 -5.03 -2.15
C VAL A 22 -6.76 -5.93 -1.77
N ASN A 23 -7.24 -5.86 -0.52
CA ASN A 23 -8.33 -6.67 -0.01
C ASN A 23 -9.72 -6.02 -0.12
N LYS A 24 -9.81 -4.77 -0.57
CA LYS A 24 -11.11 -4.10 -0.83
C LYS A 24 -11.77 -4.67 -2.07
N ASP A 25 -13.11 -4.66 -2.06
CA ASP A 25 -13.90 -4.90 -3.27
C ASP A 25 -13.57 -3.85 -4.34
N GLU A 26 -13.38 -4.28 -5.59
CA GLU A 26 -12.99 -3.37 -6.67
C GLU A 26 -14.01 -2.24 -6.88
N GLU A 27 -15.29 -2.47 -6.61
CA GLU A 27 -16.35 -1.45 -6.69
C GLU A 27 -16.16 -0.29 -5.70
N LYS A 28 -15.44 -0.53 -4.59
CA LYS A 28 -15.15 0.46 -3.53
C LYS A 28 -13.83 1.18 -3.74
N LEU A 29 -13.04 0.79 -4.74
CA LEU A 29 -11.78 1.45 -5.08
C LEU A 29 -12.03 2.72 -5.89
N THR A 30 -11.27 3.76 -5.57
CA THR A 30 -11.17 4.96 -6.41
C THR A 30 -10.52 4.62 -7.75
N SER A 31 -10.74 5.46 -8.78
CA SER A 31 -10.15 5.23 -10.10
C SER A 31 -8.62 5.13 -10.08
N ALA A 32 -7.96 5.92 -9.22
CA ALA A 32 -6.51 5.88 -9.04
C ALA A 32 -6.05 4.59 -8.34
N GLU A 33 -6.79 4.10 -7.35
CA GLU A 33 -6.48 2.82 -6.70
C GLU A 33 -6.67 1.64 -7.65
N LYS A 34 -7.68 1.70 -8.54
CA LYS A 34 -7.91 0.67 -9.56
C LYS A 34 -6.75 0.58 -10.55
N GLU A 35 -6.29 1.72 -11.05
CA GLU A 35 -5.15 1.78 -11.97
C GLU A 35 -3.87 1.25 -11.31
N MET A 36 -3.69 1.52 -10.02
CA MET A 36 -2.49 1.12 -9.27
C MET A 36 -2.61 -0.25 -8.58
N LEU A 37 -3.77 -0.91 -8.67
CA LEU A 37 -4.08 -2.12 -7.90
C LEU A 37 -3.09 -3.25 -8.17
N GLU A 38 -2.68 -3.43 -9.42
CA GLU A 38 -1.71 -4.45 -9.82
C GLU A 38 -0.34 -4.20 -9.18
N TYR A 39 0.10 -2.95 -9.14
CA TYR A 39 1.35 -2.55 -8.47
C TYR A 39 1.27 -2.76 -6.95
N TYR A 40 0.13 -2.46 -6.33
CA TYR A 40 -0.09 -2.71 -4.90
C TYR A 40 -0.06 -4.22 -4.58
N LYS A 41 -0.69 -5.06 -5.41
CA LYS A 41 -0.65 -6.53 -5.27
C LYS A 41 0.79 -7.07 -5.33
N LEU A 42 1.57 -6.63 -6.31
CA LEU A 42 3.00 -6.97 -6.45
C LEU A 42 3.83 -6.49 -5.26
N GLY A 43 3.60 -5.25 -4.81
CA GLY A 43 4.26 -4.66 -3.67
C GLY A 43 4.02 -5.45 -2.39
N VAL A 44 2.75 -5.76 -2.09
CA VAL A 44 2.36 -6.57 -0.93
C VAL A 44 3.03 -7.94 -0.99
N GLN A 45 2.98 -8.62 -2.13
CA GLN A 45 3.61 -9.94 -2.28
C GLN A 45 5.11 -9.91 -1.97
N ARG A 46 5.84 -8.89 -2.41
CA ARG A 46 7.29 -8.75 -2.16
C ARG A 46 7.57 -8.43 -0.69
N MET A 47 6.81 -7.51 -0.10
CA MET A 47 6.98 -7.12 1.31
C MET A 47 6.65 -8.28 2.25
N SER A 48 5.56 -9.02 2.01
CA SER A 48 5.22 -10.21 2.79
C SER A 48 6.30 -11.29 2.72
N ARG A 49 7.02 -11.42 1.61
CA ARG A 49 8.16 -12.34 1.50
C ARG A 49 9.33 -11.88 2.35
N MET A 50 9.66 -10.58 2.33
CA MET A 50 10.75 -10.04 3.14
C MET A 50 10.48 -10.14 4.64
N MET A 51 9.23 -9.96 5.07
CA MET A 51 8.85 -10.03 6.49
C MET A 51 8.79 -11.47 7.04
N LYS A 52 8.72 -12.49 6.18
CA LYS A 52 8.74 -13.91 6.56
C LYS A 52 10.15 -14.50 6.68
N VAL A 53 11.18 -13.71 6.36
CA VAL A 53 12.60 -14.07 6.48
C VAL A 53 13.12 -13.70 7.85
#